data_AF-A0A2I1RBY3-F1
#
_entry.id   AF-A0A2I1RBY3-F1
#
_cell.length_a   1.000
_cell.length_b   1.000
_cell.length_c   1.000
_cell.angle_alpha   90.00
_cell.angle_beta   90.00
_cell.angle_gamma   90.00
#
_symmetry.space_group_name_H-M   'P 1'
#
loop_
_entity.id
_entity.type
_entity.pdbx_description
1 polymer ?
#
loop_
_entity_poly.entity_id
_entity_poly.type
_entity_poly.pdbx_seq_one_letter_code
_entity_poly.pdbx_strand_id
1 'polypeptide(L)' 'MSEVLRRHTVRAIPSGWVVATLTGSAVVCRTYDELVRAVAERSGLTPEDVRFRGLAAHAH' A
#
# COMPACT_ATOMS: atom_id res chain seq x y z
N MET A 1 -0.85 14.16 20.06
CA MET A 1 0.13 14.13 18.96
C MET A 1 -0.07 12.85 18.15
N SER A 2 -1.13 12.81 17.33
CA SER A 2 -1.55 11.59 16.62
C SER A 2 -1.67 11.90 15.14
N GLU A 3 -0.62 12.45 14.53
CA GLU A 3 -0.70 12.95 13.16
C GLU A 3 0.56 12.67 12.34
N VAL A 4 1.40 11.72 12.79
CA VAL A 4 2.30 10.99 11.89
C VAL A 4 1.49 9.87 11.26
N LEU A 5 0.37 10.23 10.61
CA LEU A 5 -0.21 9.43 9.56
C LEU A 5 0.82 9.42 8.44
N ARG A 6 1.72 8.43 8.55
CA ARG A 6 2.66 7.92 7.57
C ARG A 6 1.93 7.71 6.23
N ARG A 7 1.73 8.79 5.46
CA ARG A 7 1.10 8.73 4.14
C ARG A 7 2.03 8.00 3.19
N HIS A 8 1.96 6.68 3.19
CA HIS A 8 2.43 5.86 2.08
C HIS A 8 1.50 6.13 0.89
N THR A 9 2.08 6.45 -0.26
CA THR A 9 1.31 6.67 -1.49
C THR A 9 1.40 5.44 -2.36
N VAL A 10 0.24 4.99 -2.85
CA VAL A 10 0.14 3.93 -3.85
C VAL A 10 -0.27 4.59 -5.16
N ARG A 11 0.53 4.43 -6.21
CA ARG A 11 0.24 4.95 -7.55
C ARG A 11 0.22 3.82 -8.55
N ALA A 12 -0.88 3.68 -9.29
CA ALA A 12 -0.95 2.75 -10.42
C ALA A 12 -0.04 3.22 -11.57
N ILE A 13 0.60 2.25 -12.23
CA ILE A 13 1.39 2.44 -13.44
C ILE A 13 0.92 1.41 -14.49
N PRO A 14 1.24 1.58 -15.79
CA PRO A 14 0.76 0.67 -16.83
C PRO A 14 1.07 -0.82 -16.61
N SER A 15 2.06 -1.13 -15.78
CA SER A 15 2.52 -2.50 -15.52
C SER A 15 2.61 -2.80 -14.02
N GLY A 16 1.68 -2.26 -13.22
CA GLY A 16 1.58 -2.55 -11.78
C GLY A 16 1.36 -1.31 -10.91
N TRP A 17 2.05 -1.25 -9.77
CA TRP A 17 1.91 -0.19 -8.79
C TRP A 17 3.26 0.27 -8.25
N VAL A 18 3.31 1.51 -7.79
CA VAL A 18 4.43 2.05 -7.04
C VAL A 18 3.93 2.36 -5.63
N VAL A 19 4.57 1.79 -4.63
CA VAL A 19 4.35 2.14 -3.22
C VAL A 19 5.51 3.02 -2.79
N ALA A 20 5.24 4.27 -2.44
CA ALA A 20 6.24 5.23 -2.00
C ALA A 20 6.06 5.63 -0.54
N THR A 21 7.17 5.87 0.16
CA THR A 21 7.21 6.45 1.49
C THR A 21 7.51 7.95 1.41
N LEU A 22 7.16 8.69 2.46
CA LEU A 22 7.54 10.12 2.59
C LEU A 22 9.05 10.33 2.66
N THR A 23 9.82 9.29 3.02
CA THR A 23 11.29 9.33 3.08
C THR A 23 11.96 9.08 1.73
N GLY A 24 11.19 8.99 0.64
CA GLY A 24 11.71 8.83 -0.72
C GLY A 24 11.99 7.39 -1.14
N SER A 25 11.67 6.39 -0.31
CA SER A 25 11.78 4.98 -0.70
C SER A 25 10.57 4.55 -1.51
N ALA A 26 10.79 4.07 -2.73
CA ALA A 26 9.74 3.57 -3.61
C ALA A 26 10.02 2.12 -4.01
N VAL A 27 8.99 1.28 -4.01
CA VAL A 27 9.05 -0.08 -4.51
C VAL A 27 8.03 -0.22 -5.63
N VAL A 28 8.44 -0.85 -6.73
CA VAL A 28 7.56 -1.20 -7.85
C VAL A 28 7.03 -2.61 -7.60
N CYS A 29 5.71 -2.74 -7.55
CA CYS A 29 4.99 -3.99 -7.40
C CYS A 29 4.35 -4.34 -8.75
N ARG A 30 4.70 -5.50 -9.31
CA ARG A 30 4.16 -6.00 -10.59
C ARG A 30 2.95 -6.89 -10.38
N THR A 31 2.81 -7.48 -9.20
CA THR A 31 1.67 -8.32 -8.82
C THR A 31 0.89 -7.68 -7.69
N TYR A 32 -0.38 -8.09 -7.57
CA TYR A 32 -1.23 -7.67 -6.46
C TYR A 32 -0.67 -8.16 -5.12
N ASP A 33 -0.11 -9.37 -5.05
CA ASP A 33 0.51 -9.89 -3.84
C ASP A 33 1.73 -9.08 -3.41
N GLU A 34 2.58 -8.65 -4.36
CA GLU A 34 3.68 -7.74 -4.07
C GLU A 34 3.19 -6.40 -3.53
N LEU A 35 2.11 -5.86 -4.09
CA LEU A 35 1.49 -4.62 -3.62
C LEU A 35 0.99 -4.78 -2.19
N VAL A 36 0.19 -5.81 -1.93
CA VAL A 36 -0.39 -6.09 -0.61
C VAL A 36 0.71 -6.27 0.43
N ARG A 37 1.74 -7.04 0.10
CA ARG A 37 2.88 -7.26 1.00
C ARG A 37 3.63 -5.97 1.30
N ALA A 38 3.94 -5.17 0.28
CA ALA A 38 4.62 -3.89 0.48
C ALA A 38 3.81 -2.90 1.32
N VAL A 39 2.49 -2.88 1.16
CA VAL A 39 1.58 -2.04 1.96
C VAL A 39 1.48 -2.57 3.40
N ALA A 40 1.36 -3.89 3.59
CA ALA A 40 1.27 -4.54 4.89
C ALA A 40 2.52 -4.27 5.75
N GLU A 41 3.71 -4.54 5.20
CA GLU A 41 4.99 -4.31 5.87
C GLU A 41 5.17 -2.85 6.32
N ARG A 42 4.76 -1.90 5.48
CA ARG A 42 4.91 -0.46 5.76
C ARG A 42 3.86 0.09 6.73
N SER A 43 2.66 -0.47 6.69
CA SER A 43 1.55 -0.06 7.55
C SER A 43 1.56 -0.78 8.90
N GLY A 44 2.43 -1.79 9.07
CA GLY A 44 2.42 -2.65 10.26
C GLY A 44 1.14 -3.48 10.36
N LEU A 45 0.54 -3.81 9.21
CA LEU A 45 -0.69 -4.60 9.11
C LEU A 45 -0.39 -5.98 8.56
N THR A 46 -1.36 -6.89 8.69
CA THR A 46 -1.30 -8.17 7.98
C THR A 46 -1.71 -8.00 6.52
N PRO A 47 -1.23 -8.85 5.60
CA PRO A 47 -1.72 -8.89 4.22
C PRO A 47 -3.25 -9.07 4.12
N GLU A 48 -3.84 -9.81 5.05
CA GLU A 48 -5.28 -10.08 5.11
C GLU A 48 -6.06 -8.80 5.46
N ASP A 49 -5.59 -8.03 6.44
CA ASP A 49 -6.17 -6.72 6.78
C ASP A 49 -6.13 -5.75 5.61
N VAL A 50 -5.02 -5.73 4.86
CA VAL A 50 -4.85 -4.87 3.68
C VAL A 50 -5.83 -5.27 2.57
N ARG A 51 -5.99 -6.57 2.31
CA ARG A 51 -6.97 -7.08 1.33
C ARG A 51 -8.40 -6.74 1.73
N PHE A 52 -8.76 -6.98 2.99
CA PHE A 52 -10.09 -6.69 3.51
C PHE A 52 -10.43 -5.19 3.38
N ARG A 53 -9.52 -4.31 3.80
CA ARG A 53 -9.70 -2.85 3.70
C ARG A 53 -9.72 -2.36 2.25
N GLY A 54 -8.90 -2.95 1.38
CA GLY A 54 -8.88 -2.62 -0.05
C GLY A 54 -10.18 -3.01 -0.76
N LEU A 55 -10.74 -4.18 -0.43
CA LEU A 55 -12.03 -4.64 -0.96
C LEU A 55 -13.19 -3.76 -0.50
N ALA A 56 -13.22 -3.39 0.79
CA ALA A 56 -14.25 -2.50 1.33
C ALA A 56 -14.23 -1.10 0.68
N ALA A 57 -13.05 -0.60 0.29
CA ALA A 57 -12.91 0.69 -0.38
C ALA A 57 -13.36 0.69 -1.86
N HIS A 58 -13.50 -0.48 -2.49
CA HIS A 58 -13.91 -0.62 -3.90
C HIS A 58 -15.38 -1.04 -4.08
N ALA A 59 -16.06 -1.37 -2.98
CA ALA A 59 -17.45 -1.82 -2.97
C ALA A 59 -18.48 -0.67 -2.81
N HIS A 60 -18.03 0.59 -2.79
CA HIS A 60 -18.84 1.80 -2.64
C HIS A 60 -18.65 2.76 -3.82
#